data_AF-A0A915MPR4-F1
#
_entry.id   AF-A0A915MPR4-F1
#
_cell.length_a   1.000
_cell.length_b   1.000
_cell.length_c   1.000
_cell.angle_alpha   90.00
_cell.angle_beta   90.00
_cell.angle_gamma   90.00
#
_symmetry.space_group_name_H-M   'P 1'
#
loop_
_entity.id
_entity.type
_entity.pdbx_description
1 polymer ?
#
loop_
_entity_poly.entity_id
_entity_poly.type
_entity_poly.pdbx_seq_one_letter_code
_entity_poly.pdbx_strand_id
1 'polypeptide(L)'
;MVKYKLHYFDVAGRAEPIRLIFNYKKQPFEDFRFKKEDWPTLKSNYIFGQVPVLEVDGKQLAQCGAIMQFLGKKFDLGGKNEWEEAKAMEISCLCDEMGYAVEPYIDAKFGFHEGDAVCCK
;
A
#
# COMPACT_ATOMS: atom_id res chain seq x y z
N MET A 1 17.58 11.42 -11.92
CA MET A 1 16.11 11.31 -11.86
C MET A 1 15.78 10.39 -10.70
N VAL A 2 14.82 10.75 -9.83
CA VAL A 2 14.45 9.93 -8.68
C VAL A 2 13.90 8.59 -9.16
N LYS A 3 14.42 7.48 -8.63
CA LYS A 3 13.93 6.14 -8.94
C LYS A 3 12.94 5.70 -7.87
N TYR A 4 11.73 5.38 -8.31
CA TYR A 4 10.67 4.83 -7.46
C TYR A 4 10.46 3.36 -7.80
N LYS A 5 10.33 2.52 -6.77
CA LYS A 5 9.92 1.13 -6.91
C LYS A 5 8.93 0.77 -5.82
N LEU A 6 7.74 0.31 -6.20
CA LEU A 6 6.66 -0.07 -5.29
C LEU A 6 6.62 -1.60 -5.18
N HIS A 7 6.74 -2.11 -3.96
CA HIS A 7 6.73 -3.53 -3.65
C HIS A 7 5.36 -3.93 -3.09
N TYR A 8 4.66 -4.85 -3.76
CA TYR A 8 3.41 -5.41 -3.25
C TYR A 8 3.08 -6.76 -3.87
N PHE A 9 2.06 -7.43 -3.34
CA PHE A 9 1.46 -8.60 -3.97
C PHE A 9 0.86 -8.25 -5.33
N ASP A 10 0.72 -9.25 -6.22
CA ASP A 10 0.02 -9.10 -7.51
C ASP A 10 -1.51 -9.04 -7.35
N VAL A 11 -1.96 -8.08 -6.54
CA VAL A 11 -3.35 -7.67 -6.35
C VAL A 11 -3.39 -6.14 -6.20
N ALA A 12 -4.58 -5.56 -6.30
CA ALA A 12 -4.78 -4.14 -6.03
C ALA A 12 -4.43 -3.81 -4.56
N GLY A 13 -5.28 -4.27 -3.64
CA GLY A 13 -5.10 -4.17 -2.19
C GLY A 13 -4.69 -2.78 -1.71
N ARG A 14 -3.83 -2.74 -0.68
CA ARG A 14 -3.33 -1.50 -0.06
C ARG A 14 -2.35 -0.72 -0.94
N ALA A 15 -1.82 -1.30 -2.02
CA ALA A 15 -0.90 -0.59 -2.92
C ALA A 15 -1.61 0.21 -4.01
N GLU A 16 -2.88 -0.09 -4.31
CA GLU A 16 -3.59 0.54 -5.43
C GLU A 16 -3.69 2.08 -5.32
N PRO A 17 -4.01 2.67 -4.16
CA PRO A 17 -4.01 4.13 -4.01
C PRO A 17 -2.65 4.76 -4.37
N ILE A 18 -1.55 4.09 -4.04
CA ILE A 18 -0.19 4.53 -4.36
C ILE A 18 0.06 4.47 -5.89
N ARG A 19 -0.38 3.39 -6.55
CA ARG A 19 -0.31 3.27 -8.02
C ARG A 19 -1.12 4.38 -8.69
N LEU A 20 -2.30 4.71 -8.17
CA LEU A 20 -3.14 5.78 -8.71
C LEU A 20 -2.44 7.14 -8.63
N ILE A 21 -1.73 7.45 -7.54
CA ILE A 21 -0.96 8.69 -7.40
C ILE A 21 0.12 8.80 -8.50
N PHE A 22 0.91 7.73 -8.71
CA PHE A 22 1.94 7.72 -9.75
C PHE A 22 1.35 7.88 -11.15
N ASN A 23 0.29 7.13 -11.46
CA ASN A 23 -0.38 7.19 -12.77
C ASN A 23 -1.02 8.57 -13.02
N TYR A 24 -1.69 9.15 -12.02
CA TYR A 24 -2.30 10.47 -12.12
C TYR A 24 -1.27 11.56 -12.44
N LYS A 25 -0.09 11.49 -11.81
CA LYS A 25 1.02 12.42 -12.07
C LYS A 25 1.90 12.03 -13.26
N LYS A 26 1.58 10.92 -13.94
CA LYS A 26 2.37 10.35 -15.04
C LYS A 26 3.84 10.18 -14.65
N GLN A 27 4.10 9.89 -13.38
CA GLN A 27 5.44 9.69 -12.84
C GLN A 27 5.83 8.23 -13.06
N PRO A 28 6.90 7.94 -13.83
CA PRO A 28 7.39 6.57 -13.97
C PRO A 28 7.85 6.00 -12.63
N PHE A 29 7.49 4.74 -12.39
CA PHE A 29 7.91 3.94 -11.25
C PHE A 29 7.95 2.46 -11.65
N GLU A 30 8.74 1.66 -10.96
CA GLU A 30 8.72 0.19 -11.09
C GLU A 30 7.63 -0.37 -10.18
N ASP A 31 6.62 -1.03 -10.74
CA ASP A 31 5.59 -1.75 -9.97
C ASP A 31 6.04 -3.20 -9.77
N PHE A 32 6.81 -3.44 -8.70
CA PHE A 32 7.38 -4.74 -8.39
C PHE A 32 6.34 -5.60 -7.67
N ARG A 33 5.70 -6.46 -8.46
CA ARG A 33 4.68 -7.40 -8.00
C ARG A 33 5.25 -8.79 -7.81
N PHE A 34 4.92 -9.43 -6.69
CA PHE A 34 5.32 -10.80 -6.40
C PHE A 34 4.12 -11.65 -5.96
N LYS A 35 4.24 -12.96 -6.11
CA LYS A 35 3.18 -13.89 -5.73
C LYS A 35 3.23 -14.23 -4.25
N LYS A 36 2.13 -14.76 -3.72
CA LYS A 36 2.03 -15.13 -2.29
C LYS A 36 3.07 -16.20 -1.91
N GLU A 37 3.44 -17.07 -2.84
CA GLU A 37 4.41 -18.15 -2.64
C GLU A 37 5.84 -17.65 -2.44
N ASP A 38 6.17 -16.49 -3.01
CA ASP A 38 7.49 -15.85 -2.88
C ASP A 38 7.64 -15.10 -1.55
N TRP A 39 6.51 -14.78 -0.89
CA TRP A 39 6.50 -13.96 0.32
C TRP A 39 7.40 -14.46 1.46
N PRO A 40 7.45 -15.77 1.77
CA PRO A 40 8.31 -16.27 2.84
C PRO A 40 9.80 -15.93 2.64
N THR A 41 10.26 -15.87 1.38
CA THR A 41 11.67 -15.55 1.07
C THR A 41 11.93 -14.04 1.04
N LEU A 42 10.91 -13.24 0.73
CA LEU A 42 11.00 -11.79 0.61
C LEU A 42 10.78 -11.07 1.94
N LYS A 43 10.01 -11.65 2.88
CA LYS A 43 9.53 -10.98 4.10
C LYS A 43 10.66 -10.35 4.93
N SER A 44 11.82 -11.01 5.04
CA SER A 44 12.97 -10.50 5.81
C SER A 44 13.63 -9.27 5.20
N ASN A 45 13.36 -8.96 3.93
CA ASN A 45 13.93 -7.79 3.25
C ASN A 45 13.22 -6.48 3.62
N TYR A 46 12.12 -6.55 4.38
CA TYR A 46 11.30 -5.40 4.75
C TYR A 46 11.33 -5.22 6.27
N ILE A 47 11.63 -4.01 6.75
CA ILE A 47 11.89 -3.72 8.18
C ILE A 47 10.75 -4.15 9.13
N PHE A 48 9.49 -4.07 8.68
CA PHE A 48 8.32 -4.49 9.47
C PHE A 48 7.78 -5.86 9.05
N GLY A 49 8.43 -6.55 8.10
CA GLY A 49 7.93 -7.80 7.53
C GLY A 49 6.53 -7.64 6.92
N GLN A 50 6.25 -6.47 6.33
CA GLN A 50 4.95 -6.07 5.77
C GLN A 50 5.16 -5.31 4.45
N VAL A 51 4.15 -5.34 3.60
CA VAL A 51 4.03 -4.54 2.37
C VAL A 51 2.64 -3.87 2.35
N PRO A 52 2.45 -2.71 1.71
CA PRO A 52 3.30 -2.08 0.70
C PRO A 52 4.56 -1.40 1.24
N VAL A 53 5.61 -1.38 0.42
CA VAL A 53 6.85 -0.62 0.64
C VAL A 53 7.20 0.14 -0.64
N LEU A 54 7.47 1.44 -0.50
CA LEU A 54 8.02 2.27 -1.56
C LEU A 54 9.53 2.43 -1.36
N GLU A 55 10.32 2.09 -2.37
CA GLU A 55 11.73 2.47 -2.45
C GLU A 55 11.88 3.78 -3.21
N VAL A 56 12.60 4.73 -2.60
CA VAL A 56 12.95 6.03 -3.19
C VAL A 56 14.47 6.15 -3.19
N ASP A 57 15.08 6.04 -4.38
CA ASP A 57 16.53 6.02 -4.54
C ASP A 57 17.23 5.00 -3.60
N GLY A 58 16.62 3.81 -3.46
CA GLY A 58 17.11 2.71 -2.62
C GLY A 58 16.75 2.82 -1.13
N LYS A 59 16.05 3.87 -0.70
CA LYS A 59 15.56 4.00 0.69
C LYS A 59 14.13 3.50 0.80
N GLN A 60 13.87 2.59 1.73
CA GLN A 60 12.54 2.03 1.95
C GLN A 60 11.68 2.93 2.85
N LEU A 61 10.42 3.12 2.43
CA LEU A 61 9.33 3.72 3.19
C LEU A 61 8.16 2.73 3.19
N ALA A 62 7.80 2.22 4.37
CA ALA A 62 6.68 1.30 4.55
C ALA A 62 5.39 2.04 4.96
N GLN A 63 4.29 1.30 5.03
CA GLN A 63 2.93 1.74 5.38
C GLN A 63 2.22 2.57 4.31
N CYS A 64 1.01 2.16 3.94
CA CYS A 64 0.23 2.77 2.86
C CYS A 64 0.00 4.28 3.10
N GLY A 65 -0.55 4.66 4.25
CA GLY A 65 -0.83 6.06 4.59
C GLY A 65 0.42 6.94 4.58
N ALA A 66 1.55 6.44 5.11
CA ALA A 66 2.82 7.17 5.11
C ALA A 66 3.37 7.39 3.68
N ILE A 67 3.30 6.36 2.83
CA ILE A 67 3.69 6.46 1.42
C ILE A 67 2.78 7.46 0.68
N MET A 68 1.46 7.38 0.87
CA MET A 68 0.51 8.30 0.25
C MET A 68 0.75 9.74 0.68
N GLN A 69 1.02 10.00 1.97
CA GLN A 69 1.32 11.34 2.45
C GLN A 69 2.63 11.87 1.85
N PHE A 70 3.68 11.04 1.82
CA PHE A 70 4.97 11.41 1.22
C PHE A 70 4.81 11.80 -0.26
N LEU A 71 4.13 10.97 -1.05
CA LEU A 71 3.88 11.25 -2.46
C LEU A 71 2.90 12.42 -2.65
N GLY A 72 1.92 12.55 -1.76
CA GLY A 72 0.97 13.65 -1.72
C GLY A 72 1.68 15.00 -1.60
N LYS A 73 2.62 15.12 -0.67
CA LYS A 73 3.46 16.31 -0.54
C LYS A 73 4.36 16.50 -1.75
N LYS A 74 5.02 15.43 -2.19
CA LYS A 74 5.99 15.47 -3.29
C LYS A 74 5.38 15.88 -4.63
N PHE A 75 4.12 15.55 -4.85
CA PHE A 75 3.42 15.81 -6.10
C PHE A 75 2.32 16.86 -5.98
N ASP A 76 2.24 17.61 -4.88
CA ASP A 76 1.22 18.65 -4.69
C ASP A 76 -0.22 18.09 -4.83
N LEU A 77 -0.48 17.03 -4.06
CA LEU A 77 -1.77 16.32 -3.94
C LEU A 77 -2.23 16.17 -2.48
N GLY A 78 -1.42 16.60 -1.52
CA GLY A 78 -1.69 16.43 -0.09
C GLY A 78 -2.73 17.39 0.49
N GLY A 79 -3.06 18.46 -0.22
CA GLY A 79 -3.86 19.59 0.30
C GLY A 79 -3.08 20.90 0.19
N LYS A 80 -3.78 22.04 0.22
CA LYS A 80 -3.17 23.36 0.01
C LYS A 80 -2.53 23.96 1.27
N ASN A 81 -2.87 23.41 2.43
CA ASN A 81 -2.43 23.91 3.73
C ASN A 81 -2.45 22.77 4.75
N GLU A 82 -1.91 23.04 5.94
CA GLU A 82 -1.78 22.07 7.03
C GLU A 82 -3.13 21.44 7.43
N TRP A 83 -4.22 22.20 7.37
CA TRP A 83 -5.55 21.70 7.70
C TRP A 83 -6.10 20.73 6.65
N GLU A 84 -5.95 21.05 5.37
CA GLU A 84 -6.33 20.15 4.28
C GLU A 84 -5.48 18.86 4.28
N GLU A 85 -4.18 18.97 4.56
CA GLU A 85 -3.30 17.80 4.74
C GLU A 85 -3.75 16.93 5.91
N ALA A 86 -4.13 17.54 7.04
CA ALA A 86 -4.65 16.83 8.20
C ALA A 86 -5.98 16.13 7.89
N LYS A 87 -6.90 16.78 7.16
CA LYS A 87 -8.17 16.19 6.72
C LYS A 87 -7.95 15.00 5.78
N ALA A 88 -6.98 15.08 4.86
CA ALA A 88 -6.63 13.95 4.00
C ALA A 88 -6.09 12.77 4.82
N MET A 89 -5.24 13.03 5.81
CA MET A 89 -4.74 12.01 6.72
C MET A 89 -5.86 11.40 7.58
N GLU A 90 -6.77 12.21 8.12
CA GLU A 90 -7.94 11.75 8.89
C GLU A 90 -8.77 10.74 8.10
N ILE A 91 -9.05 11.03 6.82
CA ILE A 91 -9.78 10.11 5.94
C ILE A 91 -8.97 8.84 5.69
N SER A 92 -7.66 8.94 5.45
CA SER A 92 -6.79 7.77 5.26
C SER A 92 -6.80 6.86 6.50
N CYS A 93 -6.70 7.42 7.70
CA CYS A 93 -6.76 6.67 8.95
C CYS A 93 -8.12 5.97 9.12
N LEU A 94 -9.22 6.67 8.83
CA LEU A 94 -10.56 6.08 8.87
C LEU A 94 -10.69 4.91 7.89
N CYS A 95 -10.15 5.03 6.67
CA CYS A 95 -10.15 3.93 5.71
C CYS A 95 -9.34 2.72 6.21
N ASP A 96 -8.22 2.94 6.88
CA ASP A 96 -7.44 1.87 7.50
C ASP A 96 -8.21 1.19 8.64
N GLU A 97 -8.90 1.95 9.49
CA GLU A 97 -9.78 1.44 10.55
C GLU A 97 -10.94 0.60 9.99
N MET A 98 -11.60 1.11 8.95
CA MET A 98 -12.62 0.34 8.23
C MET A 98 -12.05 -0.96 7.67
N GLY A 99 -10.81 -0.94 7.18
CA GLY A 99 -10.07 -2.12 6.73
C GLY A 99 -10.01 -3.21 7.80
N TYR A 100 -9.65 -2.86 9.04
CA TYR A 100 -9.63 -3.81 10.16
C TYR A 100 -11.01 -4.36 10.50
N ALA A 101 -12.06 -3.53 10.41
CA ALA A 101 -13.42 -3.97 10.68
C ALA A 101 -13.93 -5.02 9.65
N VAL A 102 -13.47 -4.93 8.39
CA VAL A 102 -13.87 -5.86 7.33
C VAL A 102 -12.91 -7.03 7.14
N GLU A 103 -11.70 -6.96 7.72
CA GLU A 103 -10.64 -7.96 7.59
C GLU A 103 -11.13 -9.39 7.95
N PRO A 104 -11.86 -9.64 9.06
CA PRO A 104 -12.35 -10.98 9.36
C PRO A 104 -13.28 -11.56 8.28
N TYR A 105 -14.09 -10.71 7.63
CA TYR A 105 -14.94 -11.15 6.52
C TYR A 105 -14.12 -11.43 5.26
N ILE A 106 -13.11 -10.60 4.97
CA ILE A 106 -12.21 -10.79 3.84
C ILE A 106 -11.44 -12.10 4.01
N ASP A 107 -10.83 -12.32 5.18
CA ASP A 107 -10.06 -13.52 5.48
C ASP A 107 -10.93 -14.78 5.34
N ALA A 108 -12.11 -14.76 5.99
CA ALA A 108 -13.09 -15.84 5.91
C ALA A 108 -13.57 -16.12 4.49
N LYS A 109 -13.71 -15.08 3.65
CA LYS A 109 -14.13 -15.22 2.26
C LYS A 109 -13.02 -15.75 1.35
N PHE A 110 -11.78 -15.35 1.60
CA PHE A 110 -10.65 -15.68 0.72
C PHE A 110 -9.81 -16.86 1.23
N GLY A 111 -10.18 -17.49 2.34
CA GLY A 111 -9.55 -18.72 2.80
C GLY A 111 -8.15 -18.49 3.39
N PHE A 112 -7.94 -17.40 4.12
CA PHE A 112 -6.60 -17.08 4.63
C PHE A 112 -6.21 -17.86 5.89
N HIS A 113 -7.19 -18.32 6.65
CA HIS A 113 -7.00 -19.16 7.83
C HIS A 113 -7.63 -20.55 7.66
N GLU A 114 -7.17 -21.49 8.48
CA GLU A 114 -7.74 -22.83 8.54
C GLU A 114 -9.19 -22.76 9.04
N GLY A 115 -10.14 -23.29 8.23
CA GLY A 115 -11.58 -23.25 8.52
C GLY A 115 -12.35 -22.14 7.80
N ASP A 116 -11.67 -21.24 7.09
CA ASP A 116 -12.30 -20.18 6.28
C ASP A 116 -12.98 -20.75 5.03
N ALA A 117 -13.98 -20.03 4.50
CA ALA A 117 -14.66 -20.42 3.28
C ALA A 117 -13.71 -20.28 2.07
N VAL A 118 -13.58 -21.34 1.29
CA VAL A 118 -12.81 -21.30 0.04
C VAL A 118 -13.70 -20.70 -1.05
N CYS A 119 -13.64 -19.37 -1.25
CA CYS A 119 -14.32 -18.76 -2.39
C CYS A 119 -13.50 -19.00 -3.67
N CYS A 120 -14.13 -19.68 -4.64
CA CYS A 120 -13.64 -20.04 -5.97
C CYS A 120 -12.57 -21.15 -6.01
N LYS A 121 -13.04 -22.38 -6.28
CA LYS A 121 -12.29 -23.32 -7.13
C LYS A 121 -12.45 -22.92 -8.59
#